data_AF-A0A524GPE8-F1
#
_entry.id   AF-A0A524GPE8-F1
#
_cell.length_a   1.000
_cell.length_b   1.000
_cell.length_c   1.000
_cell.angle_alpha   90.00
_cell.angle_beta   90.00
_cell.angle_gamma   90.00
#
_symmetry.space_group_name_H-M   'P 1'
#
loop_
_entity.id
_entity.type
_entity.pdbx_description
1 polymer ?
#
loop_
_entity_poly.entity_id
_entity_poly.type
_entity_poly.pdbx_seq_one_letter_code
_entity_poly.pdbx_strand_id
1 'polypeptide(L)'
;MRRILILGAGRSAPFLIQRLLEHAAVHDWQVTVADRDLELAEKRIAGHPNGRAIALDASDEQQMASWIGTADVVANVLAPAFQGRVARLCVEAGVHMVSVSYLQNETR
;
A
#
# COMPACT_ATOMS: atom_id res chain seq x y z
N MET A 1 3.64 3.98 16.89
CA MET A 1 4.02 3.84 15.47
C MET A 1 2.91 3.16 14.69
N ARG A 2 2.36 3.82 13.66
CA ARG A 2 1.36 3.25 12.73
C ARG A 2 2.02 2.86 11.42
N ARG A 3 1.62 1.72 10.86
CA ARG A 3 2.21 1.15 9.65
C ARG A 3 1.23 1.30 8.49
N ILE A 4 1.63 2.07 7.48
CA ILE A 4 0.84 2.29 6.27
C ILE A 4 1.48 1.50 5.14
N LEU A 5 0.72 0.62 4.50
CA LEU A 5 1.14 -0.11 3.30
C LEU A 5 0.45 0.50 2.07
N ILE A 6 1.23 0.98 1.11
CA ILE A 6 0.73 1.47 -0.17
C ILE A 6 0.99 0.40 -1.22
N LEU A 7 -0.07 -0.15 -1.81
CA LEU A 7 0.02 -1.13 -2.89
C LEU A 7 -0.07 -0.40 -4.24
N GLY A 8 1.05 -0.33 -4.95
CA GLY A 8 1.23 0.36 -6.23
C GLY A 8 1.93 1.71 -6.10
N ALA A 9 3.00 1.90 -6.88
CA ALA A 9 3.82 3.13 -6.98
C ALA A 9 3.69 3.82 -8.35
N GLY A 10 2.70 3.40 -9.13
CA GLY A 10 2.39 3.89 -10.48
C GLY A 10 1.89 5.34 -10.53
N ARG A 11 1.28 5.74 -11.64
CA ARG A 11 1.03 7.15 -12.00
C ARG A 11 0.22 7.96 -10.97
N SER A 12 -0.75 7.36 -10.30
CA SER A 12 -1.64 8.05 -9.36
C SER A 12 -1.12 8.10 -7.91
N ALA A 13 -0.09 7.31 -7.60
CA ALA A 13 0.46 7.18 -6.26
C ALA A 13 1.44 8.29 -5.79
N PRO A 14 2.18 9.03 -6.63
CA PRO A 14 3.31 9.84 -6.14
C PRO A 14 2.89 10.94 -5.16
N PHE A 15 1.78 11.63 -5.46
CA PHE A 15 1.26 12.67 -4.58
C PHE A 15 0.84 12.09 -3.22
N LEU A 16 0.13 10.96 -3.21
CA LEU A 16 -0.25 10.27 -1.97
C LEU A 16 0.97 9.86 -1.15
N ILE A 17 1.94 9.21 -1.78
CA ILE A 17 3.17 8.73 -1.13
C ILE A 17 3.93 9.91 -0.51
N GLN A 18 4.17 10.97 -1.29
CA GLN A 18 4.88 12.16 -0.83
C GLN A 18 4.15 12.80 0.36
N ARG A 19 2.83 13.01 0.26
CA ARG A 19 2.04 13.63 1.33
C ARG A 19 2.06 12.82 2.61
N LEU A 20 1.98 11.49 2.53
CA LEU A 20 2.07 10.64 3.72
C LEU A 20 3.47 10.68 4.34
N LEU A 21 4.53 10.67 3.54
CA LEU A 21 5.91 10.78 4.03
C LEU A 21 6.18 12.12 4.72
N GLU A 22 5.71 13.24 4.14
CA GLU A 22 5.83 14.58 4.74
C GLU A 22 5.22 14.68 6.14
N HIS A 23 4.18 13.88 6.42
CA HIS A 23 3.48 13.83 7.71
C HIS A 23 3.98 12.70 8.61
N ALA A 24 4.82 11.80 8.10
CA ALA A 24 5.16 10.56 8.77
C ALA A 24 5.91 10.78 10.08
N ALA A 25 6.80 11.78 10.15
CA ALA A 25 7.53 12.09 11.38
C ALA A 25 6.61 12.66 12.46
N VAL A 26 5.67 13.54 12.08
CA VAL A 26 4.75 14.21 13.01
C VAL A 26 3.76 13.23 13.64
N HIS A 27 3.30 12.25 12.85
CA HIS A 27 2.29 11.29 13.28
C HIS A 27 2.85 9.90 13.65
N ASP A 28 4.18 9.75 13.71
CA ASP A 28 4.84 8.48 13.99
C ASP A 28 4.37 7.34 13.05
N TRP A 29 4.40 7.62 11.75
CA TRP A 29 4.06 6.67 10.70
C TRP A 29 5.30 6.05 10.08
N GLN A 30 5.20 4.76 9.75
CA GLN A 30 6.09 4.06 8.83
C GLN A 30 5.32 3.78 7.53
N VAL A 31 5.79 4.32 6.41
CA VAL A 31 5.16 4.16 5.09
C VAL A 31 5.94 3.13 4.28
N THR A 32 5.30 2.00 3.98
CA THR A 32 5.84 0.98 3.09
C THR A 32 5.19 1.12 1.72
N VAL A 33 5.98 1.35 0.68
CA VAL A 33 5.53 1.42 -0.72
C VAL A 33 5.89 0.11 -1.41
N ALA A 34 4.89 -0.60 -1.89
CA ALA A 34 5.03 -1.86 -2.58
C ALA A 34 4.71 -1.70 -4.07
N ASP A 35 5.62 -2.12 -4.93
CA ASP A 35 5.38 -2.22 -6.37
C ASP A 35 6.13 -3.42 -6.93
N ARG A 36 5.73 -3.91 -8.11
CA ARG A 36 6.49 -4.97 -8.79
C ARG A 36 7.87 -4.44 -9.19
N ASP A 37 7.95 -3.16 -9.54
CA ASP A 37 9.19 -2.44 -9.81
C ASP A 37 9.74 -1.82 -8.52
N LEU A 38 10.76 -2.45 -7.93
CA LEU A 38 11.39 -1.96 -6.70
C LEU A 38 12.03 -0.58 -6.90
N GLU A 39 12.70 -0.35 -8.03
CA GLU A 39 13.38 0.92 -8.30
C GLU A 39 12.36 2.07 -8.37
N LEU A 40 11.18 1.80 -8.92
CA LEU A 40 10.08 2.76 -8.92
C LEU A 40 9.64 3.10 -7.48
N ALA A 41 9.43 2.10 -6.63
CA ALA A 41 9.05 2.30 -5.23
C ALA A 41 10.13 3.07 -4.45
N GLU A 42 11.41 2.73 -4.63
CA GLU A 42 12.56 3.41 -4.04
C GLU A 42 12.60 4.89 -4.46
N LYS A 43 12.39 5.16 -5.76
CA LYS A 43 12.29 6.51 -6.29
C LYS A 43 11.13 7.29 -5.68
N ARG A 44 10.00 6.65 -5.35
CA ARG A 44 8.86 7.32 -4.69
C ARG A 44 9.14 7.69 -3.25
N ILE A 45 9.89 6.86 -2.52
CA ILE A 45 10.24 7.18 -1.13
C ILE A 45 11.43 8.12 -1.02
N ALA A 46 12.25 8.24 -2.07
CA ALA A 46 13.37 9.20 -2.17
C ALA A 46 14.30 9.22 -0.95
N GLY A 47 14.56 8.05 -0.35
CA GLY A 47 15.43 7.90 0.83
C GLY A 47 14.84 8.47 2.13
N HIS A 48 13.53 8.74 2.19
CA HIS A 48 12.88 9.27 3.39
C HIS A 48 13.04 8.29 4.58
N PRO A 49 13.42 8.75 5.79
CA PRO A 49 13.73 7.87 6.93
C PRO A 49 12.55 7.00 7.36
N ASN A 50 11.32 7.50 7.21
CA ASN A 50 10.09 6.75 7.52
C ASN A 50 9.50 6.02 6.30
N GLY A 51 10.23 6.00 5.18
CA GLY A 51 9.85 5.33 3.95
C GLY A 51 10.56 3.99 3.79
N ARG A 52 9.84 2.96 3.37
CA ARG A 52 10.38 1.66 3.00
C ARG A 52 9.85 1.25 1.64
N ALA A 53 10.71 0.87 0.72
CA ALA A 53 10.32 0.30 -0.57
C ALA A 53 10.42 -1.23 -0.51
N ILE A 54 9.47 -1.92 -1.13
CA ILE A 54 9.49 -3.39 -1.26
C ILE A 54 9.06 -3.80 -2.67
N ALA A 55 9.65 -4.89 -3.17
CA ALA A 55 9.16 -5.57 -4.36
C ALA A 55 7.97 -6.45 -3.98
N LEU A 56 6.84 -6.28 -4.65
CA LEU A 56 5.64 -7.09 -4.44
C LEU A 56 4.94 -7.38 -5.76
N ASP A 57 4.74 -8.66 -6.06
CA ASP A 57 3.87 -9.05 -7.16
C ASP A 57 2.43 -9.20 -6.66
N ALA A 58 1.50 -8.42 -7.20
CA ALA A 58 0.08 -8.49 -6.84
C ALA A 58 -0.57 -9.84 -7.17
N SER A 59 0.09 -10.67 -8.00
CA SER A 59 -0.32 -12.04 -8.27
C SER A 59 0.02 -13.02 -7.14
N ASP A 60 1.05 -12.73 -6.34
CA ASP A 60 1.47 -13.53 -5.19
C ASP A 60 0.63 -13.18 -3.96
N GLU A 61 -0.43 -13.95 -3.77
CA GLU A 61 -1.38 -13.73 -2.68
C GLU A 61 -0.75 -13.95 -1.30
N GLN A 62 0.22 -14.87 -1.17
CA GLN A 62 0.83 -15.19 0.11
C GLN A 62 1.80 -14.09 0.55
N GLN A 63 2.59 -13.55 -0.38
CA GLN A 63 3.41 -12.37 -0.14
C GLN A 63 2.52 -11.17 0.22
N MET A 64 1.43 -10.95 -0.53
CA MET A 64 0.49 -9.86 -0.25
C MET A 64 -0.14 -9.97 1.14
N ALA A 65 -0.64 -11.16 1.52
CA ALA A 65 -1.22 -11.41 2.83
C ALA A 65 -0.22 -11.14 3.96
N SER A 66 1.04 -11.57 3.78
CA SER A 66 2.11 -11.36 4.76
C SER A 66 2.35 -9.87 5.01
N TRP A 67 2.41 -9.06 3.95
CA TRP A 67 2.59 -7.61 4.09
C TRP A 67 1.37 -6.91 4.66
N ILE A 68 0.17 -7.28 4.20
CA ILE A 68 -1.10 -6.73 4.73
C ILE A 68 -1.18 -6.98 6.24
N GLY A 69 -0.86 -8.19 6.72
CA GLY A 69 -0.88 -8.51 8.16
C GLY A 69 0.12 -7.71 9.00
N THR A 70 1.10 -7.04 8.38
CA THR A 70 2.01 -6.11 9.08
C THR A 70 1.55 -4.66 9.04
N ALA A 71 0.44 -4.33 8.39
CA ALA A 71 -0.05 -2.96 8.28
C ALA A 71 -1.16 -2.67 9.30
N ASP A 72 -1.30 -1.39 9.67
CA ASP A 72 -2.51 -0.89 10.33
C ASP A 72 -3.54 -0.43 9.28
N VAL A 73 -3.06 0.13 8.17
CA VAL A 73 -3.85 0.62 7.04
C VAL A 73 -3.17 0.23 5.72
N VAL A 74 -3.98 -0.22 4.76
CA VAL A 74 -3.59 -0.45 3.37
C VAL A 74 -4.23 0.60 2.47
N ALA A 75 -3.41 1.35 1.73
CA ALA A 75 -3.86 2.19 0.62
C ALA A 75 -3.68 1.44 -0.70
N ASN A 76 -4.79 0.98 -1.28
CA ASN A 76 -4.78 0.20 -2.51
C ASN A 76 -4.88 1.10 -3.75
N VAL A 77 -3.77 1.22 -4.47
CA VAL A 77 -3.64 1.98 -5.72
C VAL A 77 -3.39 1.04 -6.92
N LEU A 78 -3.60 -0.27 -6.74
CA LEU A 78 -3.53 -1.25 -7.81
C LEU A 78 -4.73 -1.18 -8.75
N ALA A 79 -4.60 -1.84 -9.90
CA ALA A 79 -5.66 -1.96 -10.89
C ALA A 79 -6.94 -2.58 -10.28
N PRO A 80 -8.14 -2.25 -10.81
CA PRO A 80 -9.43 -2.72 -10.28
C PRO A 80 -9.53 -4.23 -10.09
N ALA A 81 -8.89 -5.02 -10.96
CA ALA A 81 -8.86 -6.49 -10.89
C ALA A 81 -8.30 -7.05 -9.56
N PHE A 82 -7.51 -6.26 -8.82
CA PHE A 82 -6.95 -6.69 -7.53
C PHE A 82 -7.78 -6.25 -6.32
N GLN A 83 -8.80 -5.41 -6.51
CA GLN A 83 -9.54 -4.78 -5.41
C GLN A 83 -10.22 -5.80 -4.50
N GLY A 84 -10.96 -6.77 -5.08
CA GLY A 84 -11.62 -7.83 -4.31
C GLY A 84 -10.65 -8.69 -3.50
N ARG A 85 -9.50 -9.06 -4.09
CA ARG A 85 -8.46 -9.82 -3.39
C ARG A 85 -7.87 -9.04 -2.22
N VAL A 86 -7.47 -7.80 -2.43
CA VAL A 86 -6.89 -6.96 -1.36
C VAL A 86 -7.91 -6.74 -0.24
N ALA A 87 -9.18 -6.46 -0.58
CA ALA A 87 -10.24 -6.27 0.39
C ALA A 87 -10.45 -7.52 1.26
N ARG A 88 -10.53 -8.71 0.64
CA ARG A 88 -10.64 -9.98 1.36
C ARG A 88 -9.50 -10.17 2.34
N LEU A 89 -8.24 -10.02 1.88
CA LEU A 89 -7.07 -10.18 2.73
C LEU A 89 -7.02 -9.16 3.89
N CYS A 90 -7.45 -7.92 3.65
CA CYS A 90 -7.55 -6.91 4.69
C CYS A 90 -8.58 -7.29 5.75
N VAL A 91 -9.75 -7.80 5.34
CA VAL A 91 -10.79 -8.28 6.27
C VAL A 91 -10.28 -9.47 7.08
N GLU A 92 -9.66 -10.46 6.44
CA GLU A 92 -9.08 -11.64 7.09
C GLU A 92 -8.00 -11.26 8.12
N ALA A 93 -7.19 -10.25 7.81
CA ALA A 93 -6.14 -9.75 8.70
C ALA A 93 -6.63 -8.73 9.76
N GLY A 94 -7.89 -8.28 9.69
CA GLY A 94 -8.41 -7.22 10.56
C GLY A 94 -7.77 -5.85 10.31
N VAL A 95 -7.35 -5.58 9.07
CA VAL A 95 -6.61 -4.37 8.66
C VAL A 95 -7.52 -3.42 7.88
N HIS A 96 -7.40 -2.12 8.14
CA HIS A 96 -8.18 -1.13 7.42
C HIS A 96 -7.70 -0.97 5.98
N MET A 97 -8.63 -0.81 5.04
CA MET A 97 -8.33 -0.57 3.63
C MET A 97 -8.94 0.74 3.15
N VAL A 98 -8.17 1.51 2.40
CA VAL A 98 -8.63 2.66 1.61
C VAL A 98 -8.29 2.38 0.15
N SER A 99 -9.22 2.65 -0.76
CA SER A 99 -9.02 2.46 -2.19
C SER A 99 -9.36 3.72 -2.97
N VAL A 100 -8.64 3.93 -4.08
CA VAL A 100 -8.92 4.99 -5.07
C VAL A 100 -9.81 4.49 -6.21
N SER A 101 -10.21 3.22 -6.20
CA SER A 101 -11.10 2.63 -7.21
C SER A 101 -12.57 2.74 -6.79
N TYR A 102 -13.46 2.81 -7.79
CA TYR A 102 -14.89 2.68 -7.57
C TYR A 102 -15.25 1.30 -6.99
N LEU A 103 -16.35 1.25 -6.24
CA LEU A 103 -16.92 0.00 -5.76
C LEU A 103 -17.41 -0.85 -6.94
N GLN A 104 -17.10 -2.14 -6.89
CA GLN A 104 -17.61 -3.16 -7.79
C GLN A 104 -18.51 -4.11 -7.00
N ASN A 105 -19.27 -4.99 -7.66
CA ASN A 105 -20.14 -5.93 -6.94
C ASN A 105 -19.35 -6.82 -5.98
N GLU A 106 -18.10 -7.17 -6.32
CA GLU A 106 -17.22 -7.97 -5.47
C GLU A 106 -16.73 -7.22 -4.21
N THR A 107 -16.78 -5.89 -4.20
CA THR A 107 -16.29 -5.03 -3.10
C THR A 107 -17.40 -4.26 -2.39
N ARG A 108 -18.67 -4.59 -2.68
CA ARG A 108 -19.85 -3.97 -2.07
C ARG A 108 -20.26 -4.65 -0.76
#